data_AF-A0A822YBJ4-F1
#
_entry.id   AF-A0A822YBJ4-F1
#
_cell.length_a   1.000
_cell.length_b   1.000
_cell.length_c   1.000
_cell.angle_alpha   90.00
_cell.angle_beta   90.00
_cell.angle_gamma   90.00
#
_symmetry.space_group_name_H-M   'P 1'
#
loop_
_entity.id
_entity.type
_entity.pdbx_description
1 polymer ?
#
loop_
_entity_poly.entity_id
_entity_poly.type
_entity_poly.pdbx_seq_one_letter_code
_entity_poly.pdbx_strand_id
1 'polypeptide(L)'
;MGATLSNLTDGVANGSTIGPGLGDIPESCVACVFMYLTPPEICNLARLNRAFRGAASSDSVWESKLPSNYQDLLDLLPPERYQNLSKKDIFALLSRPISFDDGNKEVWVDRVTGRVCMSISAKGMAITGIEDRRYWNWIPTEESRFHVVAYLQQIWWFEVDGVIKFPFPAGVYTLLFRLHLGRFSKRLGRRVCNFEHTHGWDIKPVRFELSTSNGQQAFCECCLDEPEKDDANGNSKRGCWIEYKVGEFIVSDSDPAIEVRFSMKQIDCTHSKGVGRQRQQHFVAFPQWLFDLCAIQTFQMSPPLFVCNWWTDGEFAVGCFDAFGIPIMM
;
A
#
# COMPACT_ATOMS: atom_id res chain seq x y z
N MET A 1 -26.44 45.23 5.93
CA MET A 1 -27.74 44.53 5.79
C MET A 1 -27.43 43.05 5.96
N GLY A 2 -27.43 42.50 7.18
CA GLY A 2 -28.60 42.01 7.93
C GLY A 2 -28.73 40.51 7.64
N ALA A 3 -28.40 39.60 8.55
CA ALA A 3 -29.34 38.92 9.47
C ALA A 3 -28.58 37.80 10.21
N THR A 4 -28.87 37.31 11.42
CA THR A 4 -29.59 37.79 12.61
C THR A 4 -29.09 36.86 13.73
N LEU A 5 -28.67 37.42 14.87
CA LEU A 5 -28.37 36.70 16.10
C LEU A 5 -29.69 36.26 16.75
N SER A 6 -29.78 35.02 17.22
CA SER A 6 -30.81 34.61 18.18
C SER A 6 -30.14 34.06 19.44
N ASN A 7 -29.69 34.99 20.28
CA ASN A 7 -29.62 34.78 21.72
C ASN A 7 -31.04 34.96 22.27
N LEU A 8 -31.61 33.90 22.84
CA LEU A 8 -32.83 33.97 23.62
C LEU A 8 -32.47 33.64 25.07
N THR A 9 -32.32 34.68 25.87
CA THR A 9 -32.33 34.61 27.33
C THR A 9 -33.24 35.73 27.83
N ASP A 10 -34.38 35.34 28.39
CA ASP A 10 -35.23 36.02 29.38
C ASP A 10 -36.47 35.13 29.50
N GLY A 11 -36.94 34.60 30.63
CA GLY A 11 -36.65 34.71 32.05
C GLY A 11 -37.87 34.08 32.76
N VAL A 12 -37.68 33.56 33.97
CA VAL A 12 -38.70 33.01 34.91
C VAL A 12 -38.96 31.48 34.84
N ALA A 13 -38.19 30.78 35.67
CA ALA A 13 -38.56 29.68 36.56
C ALA A 13 -39.59 28.63 36.07
N ASN A 14 -39.05 27.56 35.49
CA ASN A 14 -39.37 26.19 35.88
C ASN A 14 -38.10 25.37 35.68
N GLY A 15 -37.74 24.52 36.65
CA GLY A 15 -36.46 23.81 36.71
C GLY A 15 -36.25 22.83 35.56
N SER A 16 -35.93 23.33 34.36
CA SER A 16 -35.35 22.53 33.30
C SER A 16 -33.88 22.35 33.64
N THR A 17 -33.56 21.21 34.23
CA THR A 17 -32.22 20.67 34.20
C THR A 17 -31.73 20.74 32.76
N ILE A 18 -30.83 21.68 32.45
CA ILE A 18 -29.99 21.57 31.26
C ILE A 18 -29.19 20.30 31.53
N GLY A 19 -29.64 19.19 30.95
CA GLY A 19 -28.98 17.90 31.11
C GLY A 19 -27.52 18.05 30.67
N PRO A 20 -26.60 17.28 31.27
CA PRO A 20 -25.19 17.34 30.89
C PRO A 20 -25.06 17.16 29.37
N GLY A 21 -24.40 18.11 28.72
CA GLY A 21 -24.10 18.07 27.30
C GLY A 21 -22.82 17.29 27.02
N LEU A 22 -22.58 16.94 25.75
CA LEU A 22 -21.33 16.29 25.33
C LEU A 22 -20.07 17.13 25.64
N GLY A 23 -20.22 18.45 25.82
CA GLY A 23 -19.13 19.34 26.21
C GLY A 23 -18.76 19.28 27.70
N ASP A 24 -19.59 18.67 28.54
CA ASP A 24 -19.35 18.53 29.99
C ASP A 24 -18.57 17.24 30.33
N ILE A 25 -18.31 16.39 29.33
CA ILE A 25 -17.51 15.17 29.48
C ILE A 25 -16.04 15.55 29.68
N PRO A 26 -15.36 15.04 30.73
CA PRO A 26 -13.93 15.29 30.93
C PRO A 26 -13.09 14.82 29.74
N GLU A 27 -12.05 15.60 29.38
CA GLU A 27 -11.18 15.29 28.24
C GLU A 27 -10.50 13.92 28.38
N SER A 28 -10.16 13.51 29.61
CA SER A 28 -9.60 12.19 29.89
C SER A 28 -10.55 11.05 29.52
N CYS A 29 -11.86 11.20 29.77
CA CYS A 29 -12.86 10.21 29.39
C CYS A 29 -13.00 10.13 27.86
N VAL A 30 -13.00 11.27 27.18
CA VAL A 30 -13.04 11.31 25.70
C VAL A 30 -11.77 10.71 25.10
N ALA A 31 -10.60 10.96 25.69
CA ALA A 31 -9.33 10.39 25.25
C ALA A 31 -9.34 8.85 25.30
N CYS A 32 -9.93 8.25 26.34
CA CYS A 32 -10.12 6.79 26.41
C CYS A 32 -10.94 6.26 25.23
N VAL A 33 -12.00 6.96 24.82
CA VAL A 33 -12.80 6.57 23.64
C VAL A 33 -11.98 6.70 22.36
N PHE A 34 -11.20 7.77 22.22
CA PHE A 34 -10.39 8.02 21.02
C PHE A 34 -9.30 6.96 20.80
N MET A 35 -8.83 6.28 21.85
CA MET A 35 -7.91 5.14 21.69
C MET A 35 -8.50 4.00 20.85
N TYR A 36 -9.82 3.91 20.70
CA TYR A 36 -10.48 2.88 19.89
C TYR A 36 -10.95 3.37 18.51
N LEU A 37 -10.75 4.65 18.19
CA LEU A 37 -11.17 5.24 16.92
C LEU A 37 -10.03 5.36 15.92
N THR A 38 -10.36 5.40 14.65
CA THR A 38 -9.39 5.71 13.59
C THR A 38 -8.98 7.19 13.64
N PRO A 39 -7.77 7.57 13.18
CA PRO A 39 -7.35 8.96 13.15
C PRO A 39 -8.32 9.93 12.44
N PRO A 40 -8.98 9.56 11.32
CA PRO A 40 -9.99 10.42 10.69
C PRO A 40 -11.23 10.63 11.57
N GLU A 41 -11.70 9.61 12.27
CA GLU A 41 -12.82 9.72 13.21
C GLU A 41 -12.47 10.66 14.37
N ILE A 42 -11.28 10.53 14.95
CA ILE A 42 -10.78 11.44 15.99
C ILE A 42 -10.79 12.89 15.48
N CYS A 43 -10.27 13.13 14.27
CA CYS A 43 -10.23 14.46 13.67
C CYS A 43 -11.63 15.02 13.39
N ASN A 44 -12.57 14.18 12.99
CA ASN A 44 -13.97 14.58 12.78
C ASN A 44 -14.66 14.94 14.11
N LEU A 45 -14.47 14.11 15.14
CA LEU A 45 -15.02 14.33 16.47
C LEU A 45 -14.42 15.56 17.18
N ALA A 46 -13.14 15.86 16.95
CA ALA A 46 -12.47 17.05 17.47
C ALA A 46 -13.13 18.38 17.04
N ARG A 47 -13.96 18.36 15.99
CA ARG A 47 -14.67 19.54 15.47
C ARG A 47 -15.97 19.84 16.22
N LEU A 48 -16.47 18.90 17.03
CA LEU A 48 -17.80 19.00 17.63
C LEU A 48 -17.84 19.93 18.84
N ASN A 49 -16.87 19.86 19.75
CA ASN A 49 -16.82 20.70 20.95
C ASN A 49 -15.40 20.84 21.50
N ARG A 50 -15.24 21.67 22.54
CA ARG A 50 -13.93 21.97 23.16
C ARG A 50 -13.30 20.76 23.84
N ALA A 51 -14.06 19.98 24.61
CA ALA A 51 -13.56 18.80 25.31
C ALA A 51 -13.01 17.75 24.32
N PHE A 52 -13.73 17.54 23.22
CA PHE A 52 -13.31 16.62 22.15
C PHE A 52 -12.07 17.14 21.43
N ARG A 53 -11.96 18.46 21.21
CA ARG A 53 -10.76 19.07 20.63
C ARG A 53 -9.54 18.92 21.54
N GLY A 54 -9.71 19.13 22.84
CA GLY A 54 -8.66 18.95 23.86
C GLY A 54 -8.17 17.50 23.88
N ALA A 55 -9.10 16.56 24.03
CA ALA A 55 -8.81 15.13 24.01
C ALA A 55 -8.10 14.67 22.70
N ALA A 56 -8.53 15.18 21.54
CA ALA A 56 -7.93 14.86 20.25
C ALA A 56 -6.53 15.45 20.05
N SER A 57 -6.06 16.29 20.97
CA SER A 57 -4.71 16.86 20.96
C SER A 57 -3.81 16.21 22.01
N SER A 58 -4.30 15.21 22.76
CA SER A 58 -3.52 14.50 23.77
C SER A 58 -2.51 13.54 23.13
N ASP A 59 -1.26 13.60 23.58
CA ASP A 59 -0.20 12.69 23.10
C ASP A 59 -0.52 11.23 23.42
N SER A 60 -1.20 10.93 24.53
CA SER A 60 -1.60 9.56 24.88
C SER A 60 -2.50 8.90 23.82
N VAL A 61 -3.36 9.70 23.18
CA VAL A 61 -4.22 9.22 22.09
C VAL A 61 -3.37 8.89 20.88
N TRP A 62 -2.49 9.80 20.47
CA TRP A 62 -1.69 9.62 19.25
C TRP A 62 -0.54 8.62 19.41
N GLU A 63 -0.02 8.40 20.62
CA GLU A 63 0.93 7.32 20.91
C GLU A 63 0.33 5.96 20.51
N SER A 64 -0.94 5.73 20.84
CA SER A 64 -1.65 4.49 20.47
C SER A 64 -1.94 4.33 18.97
N LYS A 65 -1.78 5.41 18.18
CA LYS A 65 -2.00 5.42 16.73
C LYS A 65 -0.70 5.35 15.93
N LEU A 66 0.42 5.63 16.57
CA LEU A 66 1.73 5.51 15.95
C LEU A 66 2.15 4.05 15.90
N PRO A 67 2.81 3.61 14.81
CA PRO A 67 3.39 2.27 14.75
C PRO A 67 4.54 2.15 15.75
N SER A 68 4.81 0.97 16.29
CA SER A 68 5.87 0.75 17.30
C SER A 68 7.26 1.19 16.83
N ASN A 69 7.53 1.11 15.53
CA ASN A 69 8.79 1.50 14.89
C ASN A 69 8.86 2.99 14.47
N TYR A 70 7.95 3.86 14.94
CA TYR A 70 7.88 5.24 14.45
C TYR A 70 9.19 6.02 14.65
N GLN A 71 10.01 5.67 15.64
CA GLN A 71 11.34 6.26 15.85
C GLN A 71 12.29 5.92 14.70
N ASP A 72 12.32 4.66 14.24
CA ASP A 72 13.10 4.24 13.08
C ASP A 72 12.67 4.99 11.81
N LEU A 73 11.38 5.33 11.70
CA LEU A 73 10.87 6.17 10.61
C LEU A 73 11.33 7.63 10.71
N LEU A 74 11.45 8.16 11.92
CA LEU A 74 11.97 9.51 12.15
C LEU A 74 13.46 9.63 11.83
N ASP A 75 14.23 8.56 12.03
CA ASP A 75 15.65 8.51 11.67
C ASP A 75 15.91 8.65 10.16
N LEU A 76 14.90 8.42 9.32
CA LEU A 76 14.95 8.69 7.87
C LEU A 76 14.82 10.18 7.53
N LEU A 77 14.50 11.03 8.51
CA LEU A 77 14.28 12.47 8.33
C LEU A 77 15.36 13.29 9.07
N PRO A 78 15.68 14.51 8.58
CA PRO A 78 16.50 15.45 9.33
C PRO A 78 15.87 15.76 10.70
N PRO A 79 16.62 15.74 11.81
CA PRO A 79 16.11 15.96 13.16
C PRO A 79 15.29 17.25 13.33
N GLU A 80 15.67 18.30 12.60
CA GLU A 80 15.01 19.61 12.65
C GLU A 80 13.54 19.55 12.21
N ARG A 81 13.13 18.50 11.48
CA ARG A 81 11.76 18.33 10.99
C ARG A 81 10.79 17.83 12.05
N TYR A 82 11.27 17.15 13.09
CA TYR A 82 10.41 16.51 14.08
C TYR A 82 10.71 16.90 15.53
N GLN A 83 11.82 17.60 15.79
CA GLN A 83 12.12 18.17 17.10
C GLN A 83 10.95 19.04 17.59
N ASN A 84 10.54 18.82 18.84
CA ASN A 84 9.46 19.55 19.53
C ASN A 84 8.06 19.39 18.92
N LEU A 85 7.84 18.40 18.05
CA LEU A 85 6.50 18.08 17.57
C LEU A 85 5.71 17.25 18.60
N SER A 86 4.41 17.51 18.67
CA SER A 86 3.47 16.63 19.38
C SER A 86 3.37 15.27 18.68
N LYS A 87 2.87 14.24 19.36
CA LYS A 87 2.64 12.91 18.74
C LYS A 87 1.64 12.97 17.60
N LYS A 88 0.67 13.88 17.69
CA LYS A 88 -0.26 14.20 16.61
C LYS A 88 0.46 14.73 15.38
N ASP A 89 1.38 15.67 15.56
CA ASP A 89 2.13 16.27 14.47
C ASP A 89 3.15 15.29 13.88
N ILE A 90 3.75 14.42 14.71
CA ILE A 90 4.58 13.29 14.28
C ILE A 90 3.75 12.34 13.41
N PHE A 91 2.55 11.95 13.84
CA PHE A 91 1.66 11.11 13.03
C PHE A 91 1.35 11.76 11.68
N ALA A 92 1.04 13.06 11.67
CA ALA A 92 0.76 13.81 10.45
C ALA A 92 1.99 13.91 9.53
N LEU A 93 3.18 14.05 10.10
CA LEU A 93 4.46 14.06 9.39
C LEU A 93 4.74 12.70 8.74
N LEU A 94 4.66 11.62 9.51
CA LEU A 94 4.89 10.24 9.04
C LEU A 94 3.80 9.75 8.07
N SER A 95 2.61 10.37 8.10
CA SER A 95 1.54 10.16 7.12
C SER A 95 1.83 10.75 5.73
N ARG A 96 2.97 11.42 5.55
CA ARG A 96 3.46 11.88 4.26
C ARG A 96 4.54 10.91 3.77
N PRO A 97 4.70 10.72 2.45
CA PRO A 97 5.77 9.88 1.92
C PRO A 97 7.14 10.37 2.37
N ILE A 98 7.95 9.45 2.90
CA ILE A 98 9.33 9.67 3.28
C ILE A 98 10.19 8.85 2.33
N SER A 99 10.92 9.53 1.44
CA SER A 99 11.81 8.88 0.49
C SER A 99 13.15 8.52 1.14
N PHE A 100 13.65 7.33 0.86
CA PHE A 100 14.96 6.84 1.27
C PHE A 100 15.58 6.03 0.12
N ASP A 101 16.82 5.53 0.30
CA ASP A 101 17.52 4.74 -0.72
C ASP A 101 17.63 5.48 -2.07
N ASP A 102 18.25 6.67 -2.04
CA ASP A 102 18.37 7.58 -3.19
C ASP A 102 17.04 7.93 -3.87
N GLY A 103 15.95 7.91 -3.09
CA GLY A 103 14.60 8.20 -3.56
C GLY A 103 13.95 7.05 -4.33
N ASN A 104 14.55 5.85 -4.33
CA ASN A 104 13.98 4.69 -4.99
C ASN A 104 12.95 3.96 -4.12
N LYS A 105 12.86 4.30 -2.84
CA LYS A 105 11.93 3.71 -1.88
C LYS A 105 11.22 4.82 -1.10
N GLU A 106 9.96 4.61 -0.77
CA GLU A 106 9.18 5.52 0.10
C GLU A 106 8.46 4.73 1.18
N VAL A 107 8.43 5.26 2.40
CA VAL A 107 7.65 4.73 3.52
C VAL A 107 6.71 5.79 4.05
N TRP A 108 5.54 5.40 4.54
CA TRP A 108 4.59 6.28 5.21
C TRP A 108 3.69 5.51 6.17
N VAL A 109 3.01 6.23 7.05
CA VAL A 109 1.95 5.71 7.90
C VAL A 109 0.61 5.94 7.21
N ASP A 110 -0.19 4.89 7.07
CA ASP A 110 -1.54 5.00 6.54
C ASP A 110 -2.42 5.83 7.48
N ARG A 111 -3.12 6.83 6.91
CA ARG A 111 -3.87 7.83 7.68
C ARG A 111 -5.09 7.26 8.38
N VAL A 112 -5.59 6.11 7.93
CA VAL A 112 -6.80 5.49 8.46
C VAL A 112 -6.46 4.42 9.48
N THR A 113 -5.51 3.56 9.15
CA THR A 113 -5.15 2.40 9.96
C THR A 113 -3.99 2.64 10.92
N GLY A 114 -3.19 3.70 10.72
CA GLY A 114 -1.98 3.97 11.49
C GLY A 114 -0.84 2.97 11.22
N ARG A 115 -0.99 2.13 10.19
CA ARG A 115 -0.02 1.07 9.88
C ARG A 115 1.03 1.55 8.89
N VAL A 116 2.20 0.91 8.90
CA VAL A 116 3.29 1.24 7.99
C VAL A 116 3.02 0.69 6.60
N CYS A 117 3.19 1.55 5.60
CA CYS A 117 3.14 1.22 4.19
C CYS A 117 4.46 1.59 3.52
N MET A 118 4.86 0.81 2.52
CA MET A 118 6.09 1.05 1.77
C MET A 118 5.84 0.91 0.28
N SER A 119 6.59 1.69 -0.51
CA SER A 119 6.74 1.47 -1.93
C SER A 119 8.17 1.48 -2.44
N ILE A 120 8.40 0.72 -3.50
CA ILE A 120 9.70 0.56 -4.17
C ILE A 120 9.50 0.86 -5.65
N SER A 121 10.38 1.69 -6.19
CA SER A 121 10.40 2.07 -7.60
C SER A 121 11.07 1.01 -8.47
N ALA A 122 10.83 1.06 -9.78
CA ALA A 122 11.54 0.22 -10.74
C ALA A 122 13.07 0.42 -10.74
N LYS A 123 13.56 1.60 -10.34
CA LYS A 123 15.00 1.86 -10.18
C LYS A 123 15.58 1.21 -8.92
N GLY A 124 14.75 0.92 -7.93
CA GLY A 124 15.13 0.19 -6.72
C GLY A 124 15.08 -1.33 -6.87
N MET A 125 14.83 -1.83 -8.09
CA MET A 125 14.73 -3.25 -8.42
C MET A 125 15.80 -3.66 -9.43
N ALA A 126 16.24 -4.91 -9.37
CA ALA A 126 17.09 -5.51 -10.38
C ALA A 126 16.22 -6.01 -11.54
N ILE A 127 16.35 -5.38 -12.70
CA ILE A 127 15.57 -5.72 -13.90
C ILE A 127 16.53 -6.23 -14.97
N THR A 128 16.25 -7.43 -15.50
CA THR A 128 17.06 -8.04 -16.55
C THR A 128 17.11 -7.13 -17.80
N GLY A 129 18.33 -6.79 -18.21
CA GLY A 129 18.57 -6.07 -19.45
C GLY A 129 18.11 -4.61 -19.44
N ILE A 130 17.83 -4.01 -18.26
CA ILE A 130 17.29 -2.65 -18.10
C ILE A 130 18.12 -1.55 -18.80
N GLU A 131 19.42 -1.78 -18.98
CA GLU A 131 20.33 -0.87 -19.69
C GLU A 131 20.16 -0.91 -21.22
N ASP A 132 19.56 -1.97 -21.77
CA ASP A 132 19.36 -2.12 -23.20
C ASP A 132 18.12 -1.34 -23.64
N ARG A 133 18.37 -0.16 -24.22
CA ARG A 133 17.33 0.75 -24.72
C ARG A 133 16.47 0.18 -25.84
N ARG A 134 16.89 -0.93 -26.46
CA ARG A 134 16.08 -1.66 -27.45
C ARG A 134 14.90 -2.37 -26.80
N TYR A 135 15.05 -2.75 -25.53
CA TYR A 135 14.03 -3.48 -24.78
C TYR A 135 13.38 -2.59 -23.73
N TRP A 136 14.14 -1.74 -23.04
CA TRP A 136 13.63 -0.94 -21.91
C TRP A 136 13.75 0.56 -22.13
N ASN A 137 12.78 1.30 -21.63
CA ASN A 137 12.81 2.76 -21.61
C ASN A 137 12.33 3.28 -20.27
N TRP A 138 12.96 4.36 -19.80
CA TRP A 138 12.49 5.11 -18.65
C TRP A 138 11.49 6.17 -19.13
N ILE A 139 10.24 6.08 -18.67
CA ILE A 139 9.19 7.02 -19.03
C ILE A 139 8.87 7.91 -17.83
N PRO A 140 9.01 9.25 -17.95
CA PRO A 140 8.52 10.17 -16.93
C PRO A 140 7.00 10.12 -16.84
N THR A 141 6.45 10.10 -15.62
CA THR A 141 5.01 10.04 -15.40
C THR A 141 4.58 10.65 -14.09
N GLU A 142 3.43 11.32 -14.08
CA GLU A 142 2.79 11.79 -12.85
C GLU A 142 1.93 10.71 -12.20
N GLU A 143 1.69 9.59 -12.89
CA GLU A 143 0.89 8.49 -12.36
C GLU A 143 1.67 7.69 -11.29
N SER A 144 2.99 7.86 -11.26
CA SER A 144 3.94 7.26 -10.30
C SER A 144 4.37 8.22 -9.21
N ARG A 145 4.46 7.69 -7.99
CA ARG A 145 5.06 8.39 -6.83
C ARG A 145 6.53 8.74 -7.07
N PHE A 146 7.21 7.95 -7.88
CA PHE A 146 8.64 8.11 -8.20
C PHE A 146 8.88 8.92 -9.48
N HIS A 147 7.83 9.46 -10.08
CA HIS A 147 7.86 10.27 -11.30
C HIS A 147 8.46 9.62 -12.55
N VAL A 148 8.91 8.37 -12.48
CA VAL A 148 9.54 7.60 -13.53
C VAL A 148 9.14 6.13 -13.39
N VAL A 149 8.92 5.47 -14.53
CA VAL A 149 8.58 4.04 -14.62
C VAL A 149 9.45 3.35 -15.67
N ALA A 150 9.75 2.07 -15.47
CA ALA A 150 10.42 1.24 -16.48
C ALA A 150 9.36 0.69 -17.44
N TYR A 151 9.49 0.97 -18.73
CA TYR A 151 8.61 0.49 -19.79
C TYR A 151 9.37 -0.49 -20.67
N LEU A 152 8.81 -1.68 -20.88
CA LEU A 152 9.39 -2.66 -21.78
C LEU A 152 8.71 -2.56 -23.15
N GLN A 153 9.53 -2.39 -24.17
CA GLN A 153 9.13 -2.48 -25.57
C GLN A 153 9.06 -3.91 -26.04
N GLN A 154 10.08 -4.72 -25.84
CA GLN A 154 10.06 -6.08 -26.36
C GLN A 154 10.96 -6.96 -25.53
N ILE A 155 10.50 -8.15 -25.16
CA ILE A 155 11.38 -9.19 -24.65
C ILE A 155 10.78 -10.57 -24.92
N TRP A 156 11.59 -11.62 -24.79
CA TRP A 156 11.14 -13.01 -24.89
C TRP A 156 11.16 -13.75 -23.53
N TRP A 157 11.90 -13.22 -22.56
CA TRP A 157 11.83 -13.60 -21.15
C TRP A 157 12.25 -12.39 -20.31
N PHE A 158 11.70 -12.22 -19.11
CA PHE A 158 12.21 -11.23 -18.19
C PHE A 158 12.14 -11.72 -16.75
N GLU A 159 12.97 -11.09 -15.93
CA GLU A 159 13.06 -11.31 -14.50
C GLU A 159 13.31 -9.94 -13.86
N VAL A 160 12.43 -9.62 -12.90
CA VAL A 160 12.53 -8.48 -12.01
C VAL A 160 12.65 -9.02 -10.60
N ASP A 161 13.73 -8.68 -9.92
CA ASP A 161 13.97 -9.06 -8.52
C ASP A 161 14.10 -7.82 -7.65
N GLY A 162 13.61 -7.92 -6.43
CA GLY A 162 13.76 -6.90 -5.41
C GLY A 162 14.10 -7.51 -4.06
N VAL A 163 14.85 -6.76 -3.27
CA VAL A 163 15.19 -7.10 -1.89
C VAL A 163 14.98 -5.87 -1.04
N ILE A 164 14.28 -6.05 0.08
CA ILE A 164 14.12 -5.02 1.09
C ILE A 164 14.42 -5.60 2.46
N LYS A 165 15.26 -4.92 3.23
CA LYS A 165 15.47 -5.19 4.64
C LYS A 165 14.99 -3.99 5.43
N PHE A 166 13.97 -4.17 6.27
CA PHE A 166 13.32 -3.06 6.96
C PHE A 166 12.73 -3.49 8.31
N PRO A 167 12.76 -2.63 9.35
CA PRO A 167 12.15 -2.90 10.65
C PRO A 167 10.63 -2.69 10.60
N PHE A 168 9.92 -3.58 9.89
CA PHE A 168 8.46 -3.54 9.86
C PHE A 168 7.89 -3.83 11.27
N PRO A 169 6.89 -3.08 11.76
CA PRO A 169 6.15 -3.45 12.96
C PRO A 169 5.51 -4.82 12.81
N ALA A 170 5.26 -5.50 13.92
CA ALA A 170 4.53 -6.76 13.89
C ALA A 170 3.16 -6.61 13.23
N GLY A 171 2.80 -7.60 12.43
CA GLY A 171 1.57 -7.58 11.65
C GLY A 171 1.64 -8.44 10.39
N VAL A 172 0.51 -8.51 9.69
CA VAL A 172 0.41 -9.16 8.38
C VAL A 172 0.61 -8.10 7.32
N TYR A 173 1.45 -8.37 6.33
CA TYR A 173 1.72 -7.48 5.19
C TYR A 173 1.38 -8.19 3.89
N THR A 174 0.65 -7.50 3.02
CA THR A 174 0.38 -7.97 1.65
C THR A 174 1.36 -7.35 0.69
N LEU A 175 1.95 -8.16 -0.19
CA LEU A 175 2.87 -7.73 -1.23
C LEU A 175 2.18 -7.64 -2.59
N LEU A 176 2.28 -6.46 -3.23
CA LEU A 176 1.63 -6.14 -4.50
C LEU A 176 2.64 -5.63 -5.54
N PHE A 177 2.54 -6.09 -6.78
CA PHE A 177 3.16 -5.45 -7.95
C PHE A 177 2.14 -4.59 -8.68
N ARG A 178 2.47 -3.34 -8.99
CA ARG A 178 1.59 -2.46 -9.76
C ARG A 178 2.10 -2.29 -11.19
N LEU A 179 1.31 -2.78 -12.15
CA LEU A 179 1.68 -2.85 -13.56
C LEU A 179 0.62 -2.15 -14.42
N HIS A 180 1.03 -1.60 -15.56
CA HIS A 180 0.11 -0.98 -16.52
C HIS A 180 0.37 -1.48 -17.95
N LEU A 181 -0.57 -2.24 -18.50
CA LEU A 181 -0.47 -2.73 -19.89
C LEU A 181 -0.69 -1.62 -20.91
N GLY A 182 0.20 -1.54 -21.89
CA GLY A 182 0.19 -0.53 -22.94
C GLY A 182 0.86 0.78 -22.55
N ARG A 183 1.07 1.62 -23.57
CA ARG A 183 1.75 2.90 -23.42
C ARG A 183 0.72 4.00 -23.20
N PHE A 184 0.80 4.69 -22.07
CA PHE A 184 -0.02 5.89 -21.85
C PHE A 184 0.65 7.10 -22.52
N SER A 185 -0.18 8.02 -23.03
CA SER A 185 0.23 9.30 -23.59
C SER A 185 -0.81 10.36 -23.25
N LYS A 186 -0.38 11.62 -23.13
CA LYS A 186 -1.29 12.76 -22.99
C LYS A 186 -1.47 13.39 -24.38
N ARG A 187 -2.70 13.34 -24.93
CA ARG A 187 -3.07 14.04 -26.17
C ARG A 187 -4.16 15.05 -25.86
N LEU A 188 -3.91 16.33 -26.12
CA LEU A 188 -4.84 17.44 -25.85
C LEU A 188 -5.36 17.46 -24.39
N GLY A 189 -4.47 17.19 -23.42
CA GLY A 189 -4.82 17.15 -21.99
C GLY A 189 -5.63 15.92 -21.56
N ARG A 190 -6.00 15.03 -22.50
CA ARG A 190 -6.68 13.76 -22.20
C ARG A 190 -5.68 12.61 -22.19
N ARG A 191 -5.88 11.69 -21.24
CA ARG A 191 -5.14 10.43 -21.14
C ARG A 191 -5.58 9.49 -22.25
N VAL A 192 -4.63 8.97 -23.03
CA VAL A 192 -4.85 8.02 -24.12
C VAL A 192 -3.89 6.85 -23.94
N CYS A 193 -4.41 5.63 -23.97
CA CYS A 193 -3.60 4.41 -23.91
C CYS A 193 -3.47 3.83 -25.32
N ASN A 194 -2.24 3.54 -25.74
CA ASN A 194 -1.94 2.84 -26.98
C ASN A 194 -1.56 1.38 -26.66
N PHE A 195 -2.22 0.45 -27.34
CA PHE A 195 -2.03 -0.99 -27.21
C PHE A 195 -1.58 -1.66 -28.51
N GLU A 196 -1.27 -0.89 -29.54
CA GLU A 196 -0.94 -1.37 -30.89
C GLU A 196 0.20 -2.40 -30.90
N HIS A 197 1.10 -2.31 -29.91
CA HIS A 197 2.23 -3.21 -29.74
C HIS A 197 2.10 -4.12 -28.50
N THR A 198 0.99 -4.08 -27.76
CA THR A 198 0.81 -4.92 -26.56
C THR A 198 0.17 -6.27 -26.90
N HIS A 199 1.00 -7.31 -26.98
CA HIS A 199 0.58 -8.67 -27.31
C HIS A 199 1.29 -9.73 -26.47
N GLY A 200 0.63 -10.88 -26.31
CA GLY A 200 1.20 -12.12 -25.76
C GLY A 200 1.17 -12.29 -24.24
N TRP A 201 0.74 -11.27 -23.50
CA TRP A 201 0.55 -11.32 -22.04
C TRP A 201 -0.59 -12.24 -21.57
N ASP A 202 -1.37 -12.76 -22.53
CA ASP A 202 -2.43 -13.75 -22.39
C ASP A 202 -1.93 -15.20 -22.59
N ILE A 203 -0.73 -15.39 -23.16
CA ILE A 203 -0.23 -16.71 -23.58
C ILE A 203 0.43 -17.48 -22.43
N LYS A 204 1.34 -16.84 -21.70
CA LYS A 204 2.08 -17.45 -20.59
C LYS A 204 1.88 -16.64 -19.32
N PRO A 205 1.52 -17.28 -18.19
CA PRO A 205 1.36 -16.57 -16.94
C PRO A 205 2.70 -15.98 -16.48
N VAL A 206 2.62 -14.81 -15.87
CA VAL A 206 3.72 -14.22 -15.12
C VAL A 206 3.67 -14.80 -13.72
N ARG A 207 4.82 -15.28 -13.26
CA ARG A 207 5.00 -15.81 -11.91
C ARG A 207 5.50 -14.70 -11.00
N PHE A 208 4.79 -14.47 -9.92
CA PHE A 208 5.20 -13.58 -8.86
C PHE A 208 5.55 -14.39 -7.63
N GLU A 209 6.62 -14.03 -6.95
CA GLU A 209 7.08 -14.76 -5.77
C GLU A 209 7.52 -13.79 -4.68
N LEU A 210 7.36 -14.22 -3.44
CA LEU A 210 8.00 -13.61 -2.28
C LEU A 210 8.60 -14.68 -1.37
N SER A 211 9.69 -14.33 -0.72
CA SER A 211 10.31 -15.10 0.35
C SER A 211 10.86 -14.16 1.42
N THR A 212 10.93 -14.64 2.65
CA THR A 212 11.38 -13.85 3.80
C THR A 212 12.55 -14.52 4.52
N SER A 213 13.33 -13.75 5.28
CA SER A 213 14.45 -14.28 6.08
C SER A 213 14.03 -15.29 7.16
N ASN A 214 12.77 -15.26 7.60
CA ASN A 214 12.22 -16.23 8.57
C ASN A 214 11.59 -17.46 7.90
N GLY A 215 11.75 -17.62 6.58
CA GLY A 215 11.39 -18.83 5.84
C GLY A 215 9.98 -18.84 5.26
N GLN A 216 9.17 -17.79 5.43
CA GLN A 216 7.87 -17.70 4.76
C GLN A 216 8.06 -17.52 3.26
N GLN A 217 7.20 -18.15 2.47
CA GLN A 217 7.18 -18.07 1.01
C GLN A 217 5.74 -18.02 0.51
N ALA A 218 5.49 -17.25 -0.54
CA ALA A 218 4.25 -17.26 -1.28
C ALA A 218 4.53 -16.99 -2.75
N PHE A 219 3.68 -17.52 -3.63
CA PHE A 219 3.75 -17.22 -5.06
C PHE A 219 2.36 -17.21 -5.67
N CYS A 220 2.22 -16.52 -6.79
CA CYS A 220 1.03 -16.58 -7.63
C CYS A 220 1.44 -16.55 -9.11
N GLU A 221 0.56 -17.07 -9.95
CA GLU A 221 0.72 -17.07 -11.40
C GLU A 221 -0.59 -16.58 -12.03
N CYS A 222 -0.50 -15.61 -12.94
CA CYS A 222 -1.65 -15.13 -13.70
C CYS A 222 -1.21 -14.54 -15.04
N CYS A 223 -2.10 -14.53 -16.02
CA CYS A 223 -1.84 -13.82 -17.27
C CYS A 223 -2.12 -12.33 -17.04
N LEU A 224 -1.25 -11.43 -17.54
CA LEU A 224 -1.44 -10.00 -17.29
C LEU A 224 -2.60 -9.44 -18.12
N ASP A 225 -2.85 -10.02 -19.30
CA ASP A 225 -3.90 -9.61 -20.23
C ASP A 225 -5.06 -10.61 -20.24
N GLU A 226 -5.60 -10.91 -19.07
CA GLU A 226 -6.80 -11.74 -18.98
C GLU A 226 -8.04 -10.96 -19.47
N PRO A 227 -8.89 -11.57 -20.30
CA PRO A 227 -10.08 -10.93 -20.87
C PRO A 227 -11.23 -10.79 -19.87
N GLU A 228 -10.97 -10.91 -18.56
CA GLU A 228 -12.00 -10.79 -17.53
C GLU A 228 -12.69 -9.43 -17.61
N LYS A 229 -13.94 -9.47 -18.08
CA LYS A 229 -14.89 -8.39 -18.03
C LYS A 229 -15.28 -8.21 -16.57
N ASP A 230 -15.03 -7.04 -16.01
CA ASP A 230 -15.75 -6.63 -14.81
C ASP A 230 -16.80 -5.58 -15.17
N ASP A 231 -17.98 -5.82 -14.61
CA ASP A 231 -19.20 -5.02 -14.61
C ASP A 231 -19.93 -4.81 -15.95
N ALA A 232 -21.24 -4.56 -15.81
CA ALA A 232 -22.29 -4.44 -16.83
C ALA A 232 -22.05 -3.43 -17.99
N ASN A 233 -20.84 -2.87 -18.11
CA ASN A 233 -20.44 -1.87 -19.08
C ASN A 233 -19.34 -2.33 -20.08
N GLY A 234 -18.80 -3.55 -19.93
CA GLY A 234 -17.98 -4.20 -20.98
C GLY A 234 -16.63 -3.54 -21.30
N ASN A 235 -16.06 -2.72 -20.39
CA ASN A 235 -14.76 -2.10 -20.59
C ASN A 235 -13.61 -3.08 -20.25
N SER A 236 -12.60 -3.18 -21.12
CA SER A 236 -11.39 -3.95 -20.84
C SER A 236 -10.57 -3.34 -19.69
N LYS A 237 -9.97 -4.18 -18.83
CA LYS A 237 -8.94 -3.79 -17.81
C LYS A 237 -7.68 -3.15 -18.42
N ARG A 238 -7.57 -3.13 -19.76
CA ARG A 238 -6.45 -2.54 -20.49
C ARG A 238 -6.38 -1.02 -20.30
N GLY A 239 -5.18 -0.52 -19.97
CA GLY A 239 -4.89 0.90 -19.91
C GLY A 239 -5.15 1.56 -18.57
N CYS A 240 -5.36 0.81 -17.49
CA CYS A 240 -5.26 1.31 -16.13
C CYS A 240 -4.08 0.64 -15.40
N TRP A 241 -3.71 1.20 -14.25
CA TRP A 241 -2.78 0.53 -13.34
C TRP A 241 -3.53 -0.58 -12.59
N ILE A 242 -2.97 -1.78 -12.61
CA ILE A 242 -3.52 -2.97 -11.96
C ILE A 242 -2.55 -3.41 -10.88
N GLU A 243 -3.07 -3.79 -9.72
CA GLU A 243 -2.31 -4.34 -8.60
C GLU A 243 -2.41 -5.87 -8.61
N TYR A 244 -1.28 -6.54 -8.74
CA TYR A 244 -1.14 -7.99 -8.73
C TYR A 244 -0.64 -8.44 -7.35
N LYS A 245 -1.51 -9.13 -6.61
CA LYS A 245 -1.19 -9.68 -5.27
C LYS A 245 -0.29 -10.89 -5.40
N VAL A 246 0.88 -10.82 -4.80
CA VAL A 246 1.84 -11.94 -4.75
C VAL A 246 1.53 -12.87 -3.59
N GLY A 247 1.26 -12.30 -2.43
CA GLY A 247 1.00 -13.05 -1.21
C GLY A 247 1.06 -12.18 0.03
N GLU A 248 0.95 -12.83 1.19
CA GLU A 248 1.05 -12.21 2.50
C GLU A 248 2.21 -12.82 3.27
N PHE A 249 2.81 -12.02 4.15
CA PHE A 249 3.80 -12.49 5.11
C PHE A 249 3.58 -11.83 6.47
N ILE A 250 4.01 -12.50 7.52
CA ILE A 250 3.83 -12.08 8.90
C ILE A 250 5.17 -11.59 9.45
N VAL A 251 5.13 -10.47 10.17
CA VAL A 251 6.26 -9.95 10.93
C VAL A 251 5.93 -10.11 12.42
N SER A 252 6.88 -10.67 13.16
CA SER A 252 6.78 -10.89 14.60
C SER A 252 7.59 -9.86 15.37
N ASP A 253 7.23 -9.56 16.61
CA ASP A 253 7.92 -8.57 17.46
C ASP A 253 9.37 -8.97 17.82
N SER A 254 9.76 -10.21 17.56
CA SER A 254 11.11 -10.74 17.81
C SER A 254 12.14 -10.34 16.75
N ASP A 255 11.69 -9.90 15.57
CA ASP A 255 12.57 -9.66 14.42
C ASP A 255 12.96 -8.17 14.34
N PRO A 256 14.23 -7.80 14.58
CA PRO A 256 14.64 -6.39 14.55
C PRO A 256 14.54 -5.77 13.15
N ALA A 257 14.69 -6.58 12.10
CA ALA A 257 14.42 -6.22 10.72
C ALA A 257 14.20 -7.48 9.89
N ILE A 258 13.13 -7.51 9.11
CA ILE A 258 12.84 -8.62 8.19
C ILE A 258 13.42 -8.32 6.81
N GLU A 259 14.08 -9.30 6.21
CA GLU A 259 14.46 -9.24 4.80
C GLU A 259 13.37 -9.93 3.98
N VAL A 260 12.78 -9.20 3.03
CA VAL A 260 11.80 -9.70 2.07
C VAL A 260 12.42 -9.64 0.69
N ARG A 261 12.50 -10.80 0.04
CA ARG A 261 12.91 -10.95 -1.35
C ARG A 261 11.66 -11.22 -2.18
N PHE A 262 11.54 -10.58 -3.32
CA PHE A 262 10.39 -10.74 -4.18
C PHE A 262 10.81 -10.69 -5.63
N SER A 263 10.03 -11.33 -6.48
CA SER A 263 10.33 -11.39 -7.90
C SER A 263 9.08 -11.47 -8.76
N MET A 264 9.24 -11.05 -10.01
CA MET A 264 8.26 -11.16 -11.09
C MET A 264 8.99 -11.69 -12.31
N LYS A 265 8.61 -12.87 -12.78
CA LYS A 265 9.32 -13.59 -13.84
C LYS A 265 8.35 -14.12 -14.88
N GLN A 266 8.76 -14.00 -16.14
CA GLN A 266 8.16 -14.75 -17.24
C GLN A 266 9.31 -15.36 -18.01
N ILE A 267 9.53 -16.66 -17.81
CA ILE A 267 10.67 -17.37 -18.38
C ILE A 267 10.13 -18.35 -19.43
N ASP A 268 10.51 -18.15 -20.69
CA ASP A 268 10.28 -19.15 -21.72
C ASP A 268 11.40 -20.20 -21.73
N CYS A 269 11.27 -21.21 -20.88
CA CYS A 269 12.13 -22.39 -20.88
C CYS A 269 11.47 -23.57 -21.60
N THR A 270 11.02 -23.40 -22.85
CA THR A 270 10.65 -24.56 -23.69
C THR A 270 11.90 -25.19 -24.31
N HIS A 271 12.70 -25.86 -23.48
CA HIS A 271 13.66 -26.86 -23.95
C HIS A 271 13.59 -28.09 -23.04
N SER A 272 12.67 -29.01 -23.34
CA SER A 272 12.79 -30.36 -22.81
C SER A 272 14.09 -30.94 -23.36
N LYS A 273 15.05 -31.22 -22.48
CA LYS A 273 16.25 -31.98 -22.84
C LYS A 273 15.82 -33.39 -23.23
N GLY A 274 15.63 -33.60 -24.53
CA GLY A 274 15.66 -34.94 -25.11
C GLY A 274 17.05 -35.53 -24.84
N VAL A 275 17.10 -36.63 -24.11
CA VAL A 275 18.30 -37.43 -23.90
C VAL A 275 18.82 -37.89 -25.26
N GLY A 276 20.02 -37.44 -25.63
CA GLY A 276 20.78 -38.06 -26.71
C GLY A 276 21.44 -37.09 -27.70
N ARG A 277 22.78 -37.07 -27.61
CA ARG A 277 23.77 -36.61 -28.60
C ARG A 277 24.04 -35.10 -28.69
N GLN A 278 25.31 -34.80 -28.45
CA GLN A 278 26.02 -33.55 -28.73
C GLN A 278 25.59 -32.94 -30.06
N ARG A 279 25.05 -31.71 -30.03
CA ARG A 279 25.19 -30.73 -31.12
C ARG A 279 25.28 -29.32 -30.55
N GLN A 280 26.08 -28.51 -31.24
CA GLN A 280 26.44 -27.13 -30.95
C GLN A 280 25.24 -26.29 -30.52
N GLN A 281 25.47 -25.45 -29.50
CA GLN A 281 24.56 -24.39 -29.07
C GLN A 281 24.40 -23.37 -30.21
N HIS A 282 23.43 -23.61 -31.08
CA HIS A 282 22.86 -22.57 -31.91
C HIS A 282 21.67 -22.00 -31.14
N PHE A 283 21.82 -20.78 -30.63
CA PHE A 283 20.69 -19.90 -30.34
C PHE A 283 19.96 -19.68 -31.65
N VAL A 284 18.93 -20.50 -31.92
CA VAL A 284 17.98 -20.23 -32.99
C VAL A 284 16.96 -19.28 -32.39
N ALA A 285 17.14 -17.99 -32.67
CA ALA A 285 16.09 -16.99 -32.50
C ALA A 285 14.92 -17.39 -33.41
N PHE A 286 13.81 -17.85 -32.84
CA PHE A 286 12.55 -17.92 -33.56
C PHE A 286 11.85 -16.56 -33.46
N PRO A 287 11.44 -15.95 -34.58
CA PRO A 287 10.71 -14.70 -34.60
C PRO A 287 9.22 -14.95 -34.30
N GLN A 288 8.54 -13.89 -33.85
CA GLN A 288 7.09 -13.78 -33.59
C GLN A 288 6.62 -14.24 -32.21
N TRP A 289 6.96 -13.46 -31.17
CA TRP A 289 6.00 -12.76 -30.31
C TRP A 289 6.80 -11.63 -29.65
N LEU A 290 6.59 -10.36 -30.04
CA LEU A 290 7.18 -9.26 -29.27
C LEU A 290 6.28 -9.10 -28.03
N PHE A 291 6.81 -9.22 -26.81
CA PHE A 291 6.02 -8.90 -25.63
C PHE A 291 6.42 -7.50 -25.14
N ASP A 292 5.57 -6.49 -25.36
CA ASP A 292 5.67 -5.15 -24.75
C ASP A 292 5.18 -5.22 -23.29
N LEU A 293 6.07 -5.34 -22.29
CA LEU A 293 5.66 -5.27 -20.86
C LEU A 293 5.39 -3.82 -20.45
N CYS A 294 4.33 -3.75 -19.66
CA CYS A 294 3.90 -2.68 -18.81
C CYS A 294 4.97 -1.72 -18.28
N ALA A 295 4.56 -0.47 -18.14
CA ALA A 295 5.19 0.39 -17.16
C ALA A 295 5.12 -0.28 -15.77
N ILE A 296 6.28 -0.48 -15.13
CA ILE A 296 6.37 -0.99 -13.77
C ILE A 296 6.37 0.19 -12.81
N GLN A 297 5.42 0.20 -11.89
CA GLN A 297 5.31 1.21 -10.86
C GLN A 297 5.13 0.54 -9.50
N THR A 298 5.63 1.19 -8.45
CA THR A 298 5.20 1.07 -7.05
C THR A 298 4.82 -0.35 -6.60
N PHE A 299 5.79 -1.03 -6.01
CA PHE A 299 5.53 -2.08 -5.03
C PHE A 299 4.70 -1.50 -3.88
N GLN A 300 3.73 -2.23 -3.31
CA GLN A 300 3.03 -1.78 -2.09
C GLN A 300 3.01 -2.91 -1.06
N MET A 301 3.51 -2.60 0.13
CA MET A 301 3.25 -3.39 1.32
C MET A 301 2.19 -2.69 2.15
N SER A 302 1.02 -3.31 2.29
CA SER A 302 -0.06 -2.81 3.14
C SER A 302 -0.60 -3.94 3.99
N PRO A 303 -0.85 -3.72 5.28
CA PRO A 303 -1.56 -4.69 6.08
C PRO A 303 -3.02 -4.84 5.63
N PRO A 304 -3.61 -6.03 5.74
CA PRO A 304 -4.99 -6.24 5.31
C PRO A 304 -5.95 -5.38 6.13
N LEU A 305 -6.93 -4.78 5.47
CA LEU A 305 -8.02 -4.03 6.10
C LEU A 305 -8.96 -5.03 6.79
N PHE A 306 -8.77 -5.27 8.09
CA PHE A 306 -9.77 -5.96 8.90
C PHE A 306 -10.36 -4.98 9.90
N VAL A 307 -11.63 -4.65 9.73
CA VAL A 307 -12.46 -3.96 10.73
C VAL A 307 -13.63 -4.89 11.01
N CYS A 308 -13.58 -5.61 12.13
CA CYS A 308 -14.71 -6.37 12.67
C CYS A 308 -14.96 -5.90 14.10
N ASN A 309 -15.95 -5.03 14.28
CA ASN A 309 -16.52 -4.73 15.59
C ASN A 309 -17.92 -5.34 15.62
N TRP A 310 -18.18 -6.23 16.58
CA TRP A 310 -19.52 -6.76 16.85
C TRP A 310 -19.87 -6.56 18.31
N TRP A 311 -21.15 -6.26 18.55
CA TRP A 311 -21.74 -6.01 19.86
C TRP A 311 -22.67 -7.18 20.15
N THR A 312 -22.37 -7.99 21.17
CA THR A 312 -23.31 -9.00 21.68
C THR A 312 -23.36 -8.92 23.20
N ASP A 313 -24.56 -8.66 23.71
CA ASP A 313 -25.01 -8.85 25.09
C ASP A 313 -24.06 -8.37 26.20
N GLY A 314 -23.64 -7.10 26.11
CA GLY A 314 -23.18 -6.35 27.29
C GLY A 314 -21.78 -6.63 27.81
N GLU A 315 -20.99 -7.51 27.16
CA GLU A 315 -19.59 -7.76 27.52
C GLU A 315 -18.66 -7.56 26.31
N PHE A 316 -17.56 -6.82 26.53
CA PHE A 316 -16.51 -6.61 25.54
C PHE A 316 -15.51 -7.77 25.61
N ALA A 317 -15.69 -8.79 24.77
CA ALA A 317 -14.76 -9.91 24.68
C ALA A 317 -13.84 -9.74 23.46
N VAL A 318 -12.52 -9.73 23.71
CA VAL A 318 -11.49 -9.78 22.65
C VAL A 318 -11.16 -11.25 22.40
N GLY A 319 -11.45 -11.76 21.20
CA GLY A 319 -11.11 -13.13 20.78
C GLY A 319 -10.48 -13.15 19.40
N CYS A 320 -9.43 -13.95 19.22
CA CYS A 320 -8.81 -14.22 17.92
C CYS A 320 -9.58 -15.35 17.22
N PHE A 321 -10.01 -15.11 15.97
CA PHE A 321 -10.67 -16.10 15.12
C PHE A 321 -9.96 -16.16 13.77
N ASP A 322 -9.98 -17.31 13.10
CA ASP A 322 -9.42 -17.46 11.76
C ASP A 322 -10.37 -16.92 10.66
N ALA A 323 -9.93 -16.98 9.41
CA ALA A 323 -10.68 -16.49 8.24
C ALA A 323 -12.03 -17.21 8.00
N PHE A 324 -12.34 -18.26 8.76
CA PHE A 324 -13.59 -19.02 8.68
C PHE A 324 -14.49 -18.83 9.91
N GLY A 325 -14.12 -17.94 10.85
CA GLY A 325 -14.93 -17.64 12.02
C GLY A 325 -14.86 -18.72 13.10
N ILE A 326 -13.76 -19.48 13.17
CA ILE A 326 -13.53 -20.50 14.21
C ILE A 326 -12.66 -19.88 15.33
N PRO A 327 -13.04 -20.03 16.63
CA PRO A 327 -12.27 -19.45 17.73
C PRO A 327 -10.90 -20.12 17.84
N ILE A 328 -9.84 -19.31 17.84
CA ILE A 328 -8.50 -19.74 18.19
C ILE A 328 -8.41 -19.69 19.72
N MET A 329 -8.68 -20.81 20.39
CA MET A 329 -8.33 -20.95 21.80
C MET A 329 -6.80 -20.87 21.95
N MET A 330 -6.33 -20.07 22.90
CA MET A 330 -4.96 -20.16 23.41
C MET A 330 -4.67 -21.55 23.98
#